data_AF-A0A937XVI3-F1
#
_entry.id   AF-A0A937XVI3-F1
#
_cell.length_a   1.000
_cell.length_b   1.000
_cell.length_c   1.000
_cell.angle_alpha   90.00
_cell.angle_beta   90.00
_cell.angle_gamma   90.00
#
_symmetry.space_group_name_H-M   'P 1'
#
loop_
_entity.id
_entity.type
_entity.pdbx_description
1 polymer ?
#
loop_
_entity_poly.entity_id
_entity_poly.type
_entity_poly.pdbx_seq_one_letter_code
_entity_poly.pdbx_strand_id
1 'polypeptide(L)'
;MRLGLGTVQCGLDYGISNTGGKTPQQEVARILECAVDAGIDLLDTAALYGDSEAAIGAAIAGDDAFRLVTKTPVCAAPRVTPADAAALRISC
;
A
#
# COMPACT_ATOMS: atom_id res chain seq x y z
N MET A 1 -2.77 11.62 -19.58
CA MET A 1 -1.70 10.91 -18.83
C MET A 1 -2.37 10.10 -17.73
N ARG A 2 -1.95 8.87 -17.45
CA ARG A 2 -2.52 8.04 -16.37
C ARG A 2 -1.43 7.78 -15.34
N LEU A 3 -1.70 8.12 -14.07
CA LEU A 3 -0.78 7.97 -12.95
C LEU A 3 -1.36 6.98 -11.94
N GLY A 4 -0.48 6.30 -11.22
CA GLY A 4 -0.80 5.54 -10.02
C GLY A 4 0.09 6.02 -8.87
N LEU A 5 -0.38 5.85 -7.64
CA LEU A 5 0.32 6.30 -6.44
C LEU A 5 1.00 5.10 -5.76
N GLY A 6 2.33 5.14 -5.66
CA GLY A 6 3.09 4.19 -4.85
C GLY A 6 3.02 4.53 -3.36
N THR A 7 2.80 3.54 -2.50
CA THR A 7 2.49 3.75 -1.07
C THR A 7 3.59 3.28 -0.12
N VAL A 8 4.81 3.04 -0.61
CA VAL A 8 5.92 2.50 0.20
C VAL A 8 6.25 3.37 1.43
N GLN A 9 6.26 4.70 1.29
CA GLN A 9 6.56 5.61 2.40
C GLN A 9 5.41 5.72 3.42
N CYS A 10 4.20 5.25 3.08
CA CYS A 10 3.10 5.13 4.04
C CYS A 10 3.41 4.10 5.13
N GLY A 11 4.28 3.12 4.84
CA GLY A 11 4.61 2.04 5.76
C GLY A 11 6.07 1.96 6.21
N LEU A 12 6.97 2.72 5.60
CA LEU A 12 8.41 2.64 5.85
C LEU A 12 9.08 4.02 5.83
N ASP A 13 10.23 4.12 6.50
CA ASP A 13 11.19 5.22 6.34
C ASP A 13 11.91 5.09 4.98
N TYR A 14 11.17 5.29 3.89
CA TYR A 14 11.61 5.05 2.52
C TYR A 14 11.74 6.34 1.70
N GLY A 15 12.72 6.39 0.80
CA GLY A 15 12.86 7.42 -0.24
C GLY A 15 14.15 8.24 -0.10
N ILE A 16 14.80 8.58 -1.22
CA ILE A 16 16.07 9.33 -1.21
C ILE A 16 15.92 10.74 -0.61
N SER A 17 14.75 11.34 -0.77
CA SER A 17 14.39 12.65 -0.23
C SER A 17 13.65 12.55 1.11
N ASN A 18 13.57 11.36 1.71
CA ASN A 18 12.85 11.19 2.96
C ASN A 18 13.69 11.69 4.13
N THR A 19 13.31 12.86 4.64
CA THR A 19 13.88 13.46 5.85
C THR A 19 12.94 13.37 7.04
N GLY A 20 11.69 12.93 6.84
CA GLY A 20 10.61 12.92 7.83
C GLY A 20 10.24 11.53 8.35
N GLY A 21 10.87 10.47 7.83
CA GLY A 21 10.52 9.08 8.10
C GLY A 21 9.22 8.64 7.41
N LYS A 22 8.57 7.63 7.98
CA LYS A 22 7.29 7.10 7.56
C LYS A 22 6.22 8.19 7.62
N THR A 23 5.40 8.27 6.57
CA THR A 23 4.33 9.26 6.48
C THR A 23 3.34 9.09 7.65
N PRO A 24 3.07 10.14 8.45
CA PRO A 24 2.09 10.07 9.53
C PRO A 24 0.68 9.78 9.00
N GLN A 25 -0.14 9.04 9.77
CA GLN A 25 -1.47 8.59 9.32
C GLN A 25 -2.38 9.72 8.80
N GLN A 26 -2.37 10.88 9.45
CA GLN A 26 -3.16 12.05 9.01
C GLN A 26 -2.67 12.61 7.67
N GLU A 27 -1.37 12.51 7.39
CA GLU A 27 -0.81 12.92 6.10
C GLU A 27 -1.14 11.87 5.02
N VAL A 28 -1.13 10.58 5.35
CA VAL A 28 -1.61 9.52 4.44
C VAL A 28 -3.02 9.82 3.97
N ALA A 29 -3.95 10.13 4.88
CA ALA A 29 -5.33 10.50 4.52
C ALA A 29 -5.38 11.72 3.58
N ARG A 30 -4.66 12.80 3.91
CA ARG A 30 -4.60 14.01 3.06
C ARG A 30 -4.02 13.76 1.68
N ILE A 31 -3.00 12.91 1.57
CA ILE A 31 -2.42 12.52 0.29
C ILE A 31 -3.44 11.75 -0.56
N LEU A 32 -4.18 10.83 0.05
CA LEU A 32 -5.20 10.04 -0.65
C LEU A 32 -6.39 10.90 -1.08
N GLU A 33 -6.87 11.82 -0.24
CA GLU A 33 -7.89 12.82 -0.62
C GLU A 33 -7.44 13.63 -1.85
N CYS A 34 -6.21 14.15 -1.82
CA CYS A 34 -5.62 14.87 -2.95
C CYS A 34 -5.51 14.00 -4.22
N ALA A 35 -5.20 12.71 -4.07
CA ALA A 35 -5.15 11.77 -5.19
C ALA A 35 -6.55 11.58 -5.83
N VAL A 36 -7.60 11.46 -5.01
CA VAL A 36 -8.99 11.39 -5.50
C VAL A 36 -9.37 12.66 -6.25
N ASP A 37 -9.09 13.84 -5.68
CA ASP A 37 -9.38 15.14 -6.30
C ASP A 37 -8.64 15.33 -7.64
N ALA A 38 -7.44 14.73 -7.76
CA ALA A 38 -6.65 14.73 -8.98
C ALA A 38 -7.06 13.64 -10.00
N GLY A 39 -8.06 12.81 -9.68
CA GLY A 39 -8.53 11.72 -10.54
C GLY A 39 -7.57 10.52 -10.61
N ILE A 40 -6.73 10.32 -9.59
CA ILE A 40 -5.86 9.15 -9.43
C ILE A 40 -6.64 8.08 -8.67
N ASP A 41 -6.87 6.93 -9.30
CA ASP A 41 -7.71 5.84 -8.79
C ASP A 41 -6.93 4.53 -8.55
N LEU A 42 -5.60 4.53 -8.67
CA LEU A 42 -4.77 3.33 -8.55
C LEU A 42 -3.72 3.51 -7.43
N LEU A 43 -3.76 2.63 -6.43
CA LEU A 43 -2.72 2.54 -5.40
C LEU A 43 -1.87 1.28 -5.62
N ASP A 44 -0.55 1.45 -5.54
CA ASP A 44 0.42 0.37 -5.58
C ASP A 44 1.07 0.21 -4.20
N THR A 45 0.76 -0.92 -3.54
CA THR A 45 1.26 -1.30 -2.21
C THR A 45 1.92 -2.69 -2.23
N ALA A 46 2.38 -3.17 -1.09
CA ALA A 46 2.95 -4.50 -0.93
C ALA A 46 2.95 -4.92 0.55
N ALA A 47 2.88 -6.23 0.80
CA ALA A 47 3.12 -6.80 2.14
C ALA A 47 4.51 -6.46 2.71
N LEU A 48 5.49 -6.14 1.86
CA LEU A 48 6.84 -5.74 2.28
C LEU A 48 6.99 -4.23 2.51
N TYR A 49 5.97 -3.43 2.24
CA TYR A 49 6.00 -1.98 2.47
C TYR A 49 5.62 -1.66 3.93
N GLY A 50 6.25 -2.33 4.89
CA GLY A 50 5.98 -2.13 6.33
C GLY A 50 4.50 -2.26 6.65
N ASP A 51 3.92 -1.25 7.31
CA ASP A 51 2.48 -1.18 7.63
C ASP A 51 1.65 -0.39 6.60
N SER A 52 2.12 -0.26 5.36
CA SER A 52 1.45 0.52 4.30
C SER A 52 0.02 0.05 4.04
N GLU A 53 -0.22 -1.27 3.95
CA GLU A 53 -1.57 -1.82 3.73
C GLU A 53 -2.54 -1.43 4.87
N ALA A 54 -2.08 -1.46 6.12
CA ALA A 54 -2.88 -1.05 7.27
C ALA A 54 -3.12 0.47 7.27
N ALA A 55 -2.08 1.26 6.96
CA ALA A 55 -2.16 2.72 6.91
C ALA A 55 -3.15 3.20 5.84
N ILE A 56 -3.10 2.65 4.62
CA ILE A 56 -4.06 2.98 3.56
C ILE A 56 -5.47 2.50 3.91
N GLY A 57 -5.61 1.29 4.46
CA GLY A 57 -6.92 0.74 4.86
C GLY A 57 -7.61 1.61 5.90
N ALA A 58 -6.86 2.08 6.90
CA ALA A 58 -7.35 3.02 7.91
C ALA A 58 -7.69 4.41 7.35
N ALA A 59 -7.03 4.83 6.26
CA ALA A 59 -7.28 6.14 5.64
C ALA A 59 -8.49 6.14 4.71
N ILE A 60 -8.75 5.05 3.98
CA ILE A 60 -9.87 4.97 3.03
C ILE A 60 -11.17 4.46 3.67
N ALA A 61 -11.10 3.83 4.85
CA ALA A 61 -12.27 3.43 5.66
C ALA A 61 -13.40 2.68 4.92
N GLY A 62 -13.07 1.93 3.87
CA GLY A 62 -14.04 1.19 3.04
C GLY A 62 -14.60 1.97 1.85
N ASP A 63 -13.99 3.09 1.48
CA ASP A 63 -14.24 3.78 0.21
C ASP A 63 -13.72 2.96 -0.98
N ASP A 64 -14.55 2.85 -2.02
CA ASP A 64 -14.26 2.14 -3.27
C ASP A 64 -13.56 3.03 -4.32
N ALA A 65 -13.16 4.26 -3.95
CA ALA A 65 -12.47 5.22 -4.83
C ALA A 65 -11.17 4.70 -5.46
N PHE A 66 -10.53 3.69 -4.83
CA PHE A 66 -9.24 3.18 -5.26
C PHE A 66 -9.29 1.72 -5.71
N ARG A 67 -8.67 1.46 -6.85
CA ARG A 67 -8.22 0.15 -7.28
C ARG A 67 -6.88 -0.16 -6.59
N LEU A 68 -6.83 -1.27 -5.86
CA LEU A 68 -5.65 -1.68 -5.12
C LEU A 68 -4.82 -2.71 -5.89
N VAL A 69 -3.51 -2.46 -6.00
CA VAL A 69 -2.51 -3.45 -6.43
C VAL A 69 -1.62 -3.73 -5.25
N THR A 70 -1.63 -4.98 -4.77
CA THR A 70 -0.67 -5.45 -3.75
C THR A 70 0.18 -6.59 -4.29
N LYS A 71 1.20 -6.95 -3.52
CA LYS A 71 2.22 -7.92 -3.87
C LYS A 71 2.30 -8.96 -2.75
N THR A 72 2.55 -10.20 -3.12
CA THR A 72 2.67 -11.30 -2.16
C THR A 72 3.88 -11.12 -1.23
N PRO A 73 3.85 -11.68 -0.01
CA PRO A 73 5.04 -11.85 0.81
C PRO A 73 6.13 -12.63 0.08
N VAL A 74 7.35 -12.60 0.62
CA VAL A 74 8.48 -13.37 0.08
C VAL A 74 8.15 -14.87 0.11
N CYS A 75 8.16 -15.50 -1.06
CA CYS A 75 8.15 -16.95 -1.18
C CYS A 75 9.60 -17.46 -1.08
N ALA A 76 9.89 -18.33 -0.11
CA ALA A 76 11.25 -18.80 0.14
C ALA A 76 11.80 -19.72 -0.96
N ALA A 77 10.92 -20.36 -1.73
CA ALA A 77 11.26 -21.30 -2.79
C ALA A 77 11.05 -20.67 -4.18
N PRO A 78 11.81 -21.12 -5.21
CA PRO A 78 11.66 -20.64 -6.58
C PRO A 78 10.34 -21.05 -7.25
N ARG A 79 9.52 -21.87 -6.58
CA ARG A 79 8.19 -22.27 -7.03
C ARG A 79 7.21 -22.07 -5.89
N VAL A 80 6.13 -21.34 -6.17
CA VAL A 80 5.00 -21.18 -5.26
C VAL A 80 4.24 -22.50 -5.16
N THR A 81 3.92 -22.89 -3.93
CA THR A 81 3.15 -24.10 -3.62
C THR A 81 1.75 -23.74 -3.10
N PRO A 82 0.81 -24.70 -3.04
CA PRO A 82 -0.49 -24.47 -2.40
C PRO A 82 -0.39 -24.05 -0.92
N ALA A 83 0.68 -24.43 -0.21
CA ALA A 83 0.92 -24.00 1.16
C ALA A 83 1.24 -22.51 1.25
N ASP A 84 2.05 -22.00 0.31
CA ASP A 84 2.34 -20.56 0.21
C ASP A 84 1.06 -19.77 -0.09
N ALA A 85 0.21 -20.28 -0.99
CA ALA A 85 -1.08 -19.67 -1.29
C ALA A 85 -2.04 -19.68 -0.08
N ALA A 86 -2.01 -20.74 0.73
CA ALA A 86 -2.80 -20.79 1.96
C ALA A 86 -2.35 -19.74 2.99
N ALA A 87 -1.04 -19.43 3.02
CA ALA A 87 -0.47 -18.38 3.87
C ALA A 87 -0.81 -16.95 3.41
N LEU A 88 -1.30 -16.76 2.18
CA LEU A 88 -1.79 -15.46 1.69
C LEU A 88 -3.17 -15.08 2.26
N ARG A 89 -3.84 -15.99 2.97
CA ARG A 89 -5.12 -15.68 3.62
C ARG A 89 -4.85 -14.78 4.83
N ILE A 90 -5.08 -13.49 4.66
CA ILE A 90 -5.10 -12.53 5.76
C ILE A 90 -6.38 -12.80 6.58
N SER A 91 -6.21 -13.09 7.87
CA SER A 91 -7.33 -13.07 8.83
C SER A 91 -7.74 -11.61 9.03
N CYS A 92 -8.81 -11.20 8.39
CA CYS A 92 -9.52 -9.96 8.68
C CYS A 92 -10.35 -10.11 9.96
#